data_AF-A0A413LD49-F1
#
_entry.id   AF-A0A413LD49-F1
#
_cell.length_a   1.000
_cell.length_b   1.000
_cell.length_c   1.000
_cell.angle_alpha   90.00
_cell.angle_beta   90.00
_cell.angle_gamma   90.00
#
_symmetry.space_group_name_H-M   'P 1'
#
loop_
_entity.id
_entity.type
_entity.pdbx_description
1 polymer ?
#
loop_
_entity_poly.entity_id
_entity_poly.type
_entity_poly.pdbx_seq_one_letter_code
_entity_poly.pdbx_strand_id
1 'polypeptide(L)'
;MKSSLITYLLLGVCCLLPSCTLENKQESRSLELYFNKPAKVWEEAIPIGNGRLGGMVFGGVSEERIQTNDDTFWSGEPRDVQNPSAVQYLPQIRQLLLDEKNLEAQELIDKRCWDLGMNVICHWLISY
;
A
#
# COMPACT_ATOMS: atom_id res chain seq x y z
N MET A 1 -26.74 -45.18 53.70
CA MET A 1 -26.76 -45.89 52.39
C MET A 1 -27.66 -45.25 51.32
N LYS A 2 -28.56 -44.30 51.63
CA LYS A 2 -29.44 -43.66 50.62
C LYS A 2 -28.92 -42.33 50.05
N SER A 3 -27.99 -41.63 50.72
CA SER A 3 -27.47 -40.33 50.25
C SER A 3 -26.41 -40.46 49.15
N SER A 4 -25.52 -41.47 49.20
CA SER A 4 -24.52 -41.68 48.14
C SER A 4 -25.15 -42.02 46.78
N LEU A 5 -26.26 -42.75 46.76
CA LEU A 5 -26.99 -43.09 45.54
C LEU A 5 -27.63 -41.86 44.88
N ILE A 6 -28.11 -40.90 45.67
CA ILE A 6 -28.68 -39.65 45.17
C ILE A 6 -27.58 -38.74 44.58
N THR A 7 -26.38 -38.73 45.18
CA THR A 7 -25.22 -38.01 44.64
C THR A 7 -24.77 -38.56 43.29
N TYR A 8 -24.73 -39.89 43.11
CA TYR A 8 -24.40 -40.50 41.82
C TYR A 8 -25.49 -40.28 40.76
N LEU A 9 -26.77 -40.24 41.16
CA LEU A 9 -27.87 -39.94 40.26
C LEU A 9 -27.82 -38.48 39.75
N LEU A 10 -27.47 -37.52 40.62
CA LEU A 10 -27.31 -36.10 40.24
C LEU A 10 -26.08 -35.85 39.37
N LEU A 11 -24.97 -36.56 39.61
CA LEU A 11 -23.78 -36.49 38.75
C LEU A 11 -24.05 -37.06 37.35
N GLY A 12 -24.85 -38.14 37.26
CA GLY A 12 -25.20 -38.78 35.99
C GLY A 12 -26.16 -37.97 35.11
N VAL A 13 -27.09 -37.22 35.72
CA VAL A 13 -28.06 -36.37 34.98
C VAL A 13 -27.41 -35.10 34.43
N CYS A 14 -26.37 -34.56 35.11
CA CYS A 14 -25.63 -33.39 34.63
C CYS A 14 -24.80 -33.68 33.36
N CYS A 15 -24.39 -34.95 33.15
CA CYS A 15 -23.70 -35.40 31.93
C CYS A 15 -24.64 -35.75 30.75
N LEU A 16 -25.95 -35.84 30.99
CA LEU A 16 -26.96 -36.13 29.95
C LEU A 16 -27.65 -34.87 29.41
N LEU A 17 -27.40 -33.70 30.00
CA LEU A 17 -27.57 -32.46 29.27
C LEU A 17 -26.37 -32.39 28.32
N PRO A 18 -26.56 -32.49 27.00
CA PRO A 18 -25.49 -32.13 26.10
C PRO A 18 -25.16 -30.70 26.49
N SER A 19 -23.94 -30.49 27.01
CA SER A 19 -23.37 -29.16 27.05
C SER A 19 -23.46 -28.66 25.63
N CYS A 20 -24.49 -27.89 25.34
CA CYS A 20 -24.56 -27.06 24.16
C CYS A 20 -23.50 -26.00 24.44
N THR A 21 -22.24 -26.39 24.25
CA THR A 21 -21.22 -25.43 23.86
C THR A 21 -21.80 -24.84 22.59
N LEU A 22 -22.45 -23.68 22.72
CA LEU A 22 -22.48 -22.70 21.67
C LEU A 22 -21.01 -22.39 21.40
N GLU A 23 -20.41 -23.22 20.56
CA GLU A 23 -19.17 -22.90 19.89
C GLU A 23 -19.54 -21.68 19.09
N ASN A 24 -19.25 -20.51 19.68
CA ASN A 24 -19.34 -19.25 18.98
C ASN A 24 -18.27 -19.36 17.91
N LYS A 25 -18.66 -19.94 16.77
CA LYS A 25 -17.86 -20.03 15.57
C LYS A 25 -17.59 -18.58 15.25
N GLN A 26 -16.43 -18.12 15.69
CA GLN A 26 -15.96 -16.78 15.50
C GLN A 26 -15.83 -16.67 13.99
N GLU A 27 -16.90 -16.22 13.32
CA GLU A 27 -16.86 -15.86 11.92
C GLU A 27 -15.78 -14.81 11.86
N SER A 28 -14.60 -15.24 11.39
CA SER A 28 -13.57 -14.31 11.00
C SER A 28 -14.25 -13.41 10.00
N ARG A 29 -14.54 -12.16 10.38
CA ARG A 29 -15.01 -11.16 9.44
C ARG A 29 -13.91 -11.02 8.41
N SER A 30 -14.07 -11.69 7.29
CA SER A 30 -13.13 -11.61 6.20
C SER A 30 -13.21 -10.17 5.70
N LEU A 31 -12.08 -9.49 5.72
CA LEU A 31 -11.96 -8.16 5.13
C LEU A 31 -11.93 -8.37 3.62
N GLU A 32 -13.13 -8.39 3.04
CA GLU A 32 -13.34 -8.62 1.62
C GLU A 32 -13.80 -7.35 0.92
N LEU A 33 -13.25 -7.12 -0.26
CA LEU A 33 -13.74 -6.13 -1.20
C LEU A 33 -14.48 -6.89 -2.31
N TYR A 34 -15.79 -6.63 -2.43
CA TYR A 34 -16.66 -7.32 -3.38
C TYR A 34 -17.32 -6.31 -4.33
N PHE A 35 -17.31 -6.64 -5.62
CA PHE A 35 -17.91 -5.83 -6.68
C PHE A 35 -18.79 -6.73 -7.56
N ASN A 36 -19.98 -6.24 -7.90
CA ASN A 36 -20.97 -7.00 -8.67
C ASN A 36 -20.91 -6.72 -10.19
N LYS A 37 -19.88 -6.00 -10.65
CA LYS A 37 -19.67 -5.63 -12.05
C LYS A 37 -18.17 -5.64 -12.38
N PRO A 38 -17.79 -5.97 -13.62
CA PRO A 38 -16.42 -5.84 -14.09
C PRO A 38 -15.99 -4.36 -14.10
N ALA A 39 -14.70 -4.12 -13.85
CA ALA A 39 -14.08 -2.81 -13.95
C ALA A 39 -14.03 -2.35 -15.41
N LYS A 40 -14.30 -1.07 -15.66
CA LYS A 40 -14.17 -0.44 -16.99
C LYS A 40 -12.90 0.40 -17.10
N VAL A 41 -12.55 1.07 -16.01
CA VAL A 41 -11.36 1.92 -15.89
C VAL A 41 -10.38 1.34 -14.87
N TRP A 42 -9.15 1.84 -14.85
CA TRP A 42 -8.05 1.26 -14.07
C TRP A 42 -8.26 1.42 -12.55
N GLU A 43 -8.88 2.53 -12.14
CA GLU A 43 -9.19 2.87 -10.75
C GLU A 43 -10.24 1.94 -10.13
N GLU A 44 -11.02 1.25 -10.97
CA GLU A 44 -12.02 0.26 -10.53
C GLU A 44 -11.43 -1.16 -10.43
N ALA A 45 -10.25 -1.39 -11.01
CA ALA A 45 -9.63 -2.72 -11.03
C ALA A 45 -8.98 -3.06 -9.68
N ILE A 46 -8.89 -4.35 -9.37
CA ILE A 46 -8.42 -4.80 -8.06
C ILE A 46 -6.91 -4.99 -8.07
N PRO A 47 -6.15 -4.27 -7.21
CA PRO A 47 -4.72 -4.45 -7.10
C PRO A 47 -4.38 -5.74 -6.35
N ILE A 48 -3.49 -6.52 -6.93
CA ILE A 48 -2.84 -7.68 -6.31
C ILE A 48 -1.33 -7.55 -6.46
N GLY A 49 -0.55 -8.07 -5.52
CA GLY A 49 0.90 -8.04 -5.64
C GLY A 49 1.65 -8.70 -4.50
N ASN A 50 2.93 -8.98 -4.73
CA ASN A 50 3.84 -9.59 -3.75
C ASN A 50 5.00 -8.67 -3.35
N GLY A 51 4.87 -7.37 -3.61
CA GLY A 51 5.89 -6.35 -3.38
C GLY A 51 6.76 -6.07 -4.61
N ARG A 52 7.07 -7.10 -5.41
CA ARG A 52 7.85 -6.96 -6.66
C ARG A 52 6.95 -6.89 -7.89
N LEU A 53 6.10 -7.90 -8.05
CA LEU A 53 5.13 -7.97 -9.13
C LEU A 53 3.78 -7.46 -8.64
N GLY A 54 3.14 -6.65 -9.48
CA GLY A 54 1.79 -6.14 -9.30
C GLY A 54 0.88 -6.54 -10.45
N GLY A 55 -0.41 -6.64 -10.18
CA GLY A 55 -1.45 -6.91 -11.15
C GLY A 55 -2.71 -6.13 -10.81
N MET A 56 -3.39 -5.62 -11.83
CA MET A 56 -4.72 -5.00 -11.73
C MET A 56 -5.71 -5.86 -12.46
N VAL A 57 -6.64 -6.47 -11.71
CA VAL A 57 -7.63 -7.44 -12.24
C VAL A 57 -8.93 -6.72 -12.58
N PHE A 58 -9.44 -6.89 -13.80
CA PHE A 58 -10.64 -6.19 -14.28
C PHE A 58 -11.93 -7.00 -14.11
N GLY A 59 -11.85 -8.34 -14.11
CA GLY A 59 -13.01 -9.21 -13.86
C GLY A 59 -13.97 -9.33 -15.06
N GLY A 60 -13.48 -9.16 -16.28
CA GLY A 60 -14.25 -9.22 -17.52
C GLY A 60 -14.80 -10.63 -17.80
N VAL A 61 -16.09 -10.74 -18.11
CA VAL A 61 -16.78 -12.04 -18.21
C VAL A 61 -16.41 -12.80 -19.49
N SER A 62 -16.38 -12.12 -20.64
CA SER A 62 -16.04 -12.74 -21.93
C SER A 62 -14.54 -12.72 -22.22
N GLU A 63 -13.87 -11.67 -21.79
CA GLU A 63 -12.43 -11.46 -21.95
C GLU A 63 -11.91 -10.76 -20.70
N GLU A 64 -10.88 -11.34 -20.09
CA GLU A 64 -10.24 -10.81 -18.89
C GLU A 64 -9.05 -9.95 -19.28
N ARG A 65 -8.85 -8.83 -18.56
CA ARG A 65 -7.66 -7.99 -18.69
C ARG A 65 -6.97 -7.91 -17.34
N ILE A 66 -5.74 -8.41 -17.26
CA ILE A 66 -4.87 -8.21 -16.10
C ILE A 66 -3.72 -7.31 -16.54
N GLN A 67 -3.65 -6.11 -15.99
CA GLN A 67 -2.51 -5.21 -16.24
C GLN A 67 -1.42 -5.48 -15.21
N THR A 68 -0.21 -5.76 -15.66
CA THR A 68 0.91 -6.17 -14.78
C THR A 68 1.94 -5.08 -14.61
N ASN A 69 2.61 -5.05 -13.46
CA ASN A 69 3.75 -4.18 -13.17
C ASN A 69 4.90 -4.97 -12.54
N ASP A 70 6.14 -4.52 -12.75
CA ASP A 70 7.34 -4.98 -12.03
C ASP A 70 8.03 -3.76 -11.40
N ASP A 71 8.40 -3.86 -10.12
CA ASP A 71 8.98 -2.76 -9.35
C ASP A 71 10.34 -2.27 -9.87
N THR A 72 11.05 -3.07 -10.66
CA THR A 72 12.34 -2.72 -11.25
C THR A 72 12.23 -2.08 -12.63
N PHE A 73 11.03 -2.03 -13.22
CA PHE A 73 10.82 -1.57 -14.58
C PHE A 73 10.73 -0.04 -14.65
N TRP A 74 11.88 0.62 -14.58
CA TRP A 74 12.02 2.07 -14.71
C TRP A 74 12.65 2.46 -16.04
N SER A 75 12.26 3.62 -16.55
CA SER A 75 12.90 4.22 -17.73
C SER A 75 14.18 4.97 -17.34
N GLY A 76 15.10 5.07 -18.30
CA GLY A 76 16.38 5.72 -18.12
C GLY A 76 17.53 4.74 -17.97
N GLU A 77 18.68 5.26 -17.55
CA GLU A 77 19.92 4.53 -17.36
C GLU A 77 20.62 5.03 -16.09
N PRO A 78 21.59 4.28 -15.54
CA PRO A 78 22.41 4.77 -14.45
C PRO A 78 23.07 6.10 -14.82
N ARG A 79 22.73 7.17 -14.11
CA ARG A 79 23.27 8.51 -14.32
C ARG A 79 23.86 9.04 -13.03
N ASP A 80 25.01 9.70 -13.14
CA ASP A 80 25.49 10.57 -12.07
C ASP A 80 24.67 11.86 -12.10
N VAL A 81 23.75 11.99 -11.14
CA VAL A 81 22.90 13.17 -10.98
C VAL A 81 23.54 14.21 -10.05
N GLN A 82 24.75 13.96 -9.57
CA GLN A 82 25.44 14.90 -8.69
C GLN A 82 25.97 16.07 -9.51
N ASN A 83 25.76 17.27 -8.96
CA ASN A 83 26.38 18.48 -9.45
C ASN A 83 27.47 18.92 -8.45
N PRO A 84 28.76 18.58 -8.68
CA PRO A 84 29.84 18.94 -7.76
C PRO A 84 29.98 20.45 -7.56
N SER A 85 29.58 21.23 -8.58
CA SER A 85 29.63 22.69 -8.52
C SER A 85 28.56 23.30 -7.60
N ALA A 86 27.52 22.55 -7.21
CA ALA A 86 26.46 23.04 -6.34
C ALA A 86 26.97 23.43 -4.93
N VAL A 87 28.00 22.75 -4.45
CA VAL A 87 28.56 22.94 -3.09
C VAL A 87 29.04 24.37 -2.88
N GLN A 88 29.56 25.03 -3.92
CA GLN A 88 30.10 26.39 -3.83
C GLN A 88 29.00 27.43 -3.51
N TYR A 89 27.73 27.12 -3.81
CA TYR A 89 26.60 28.04 -3.60
C TYR A 89 25.89 27.81 -2.26
N LEU A 90 26.19 26.72 -1.54
CA LEU A 90 25.56 26.43 -0.25
C LEU A 90 25.69 27.54 0.80
N PRO A 91 26.85 28.22 0.96
CA PRO A 91 26.96 29.33 1.91
C PRO A 91 26.01 30.49 1.56
N GLN A 92 25.89 30.80 0.27
CA GLN A 92 25.03 31.88 -0.22
C GLN A 92 23.55 31.55 -0.04
N ILE A 93 23.15 30.30 -0.35
CA ILE A 93 21.78 29.82 -0.16
C ILE A 93 21.39 29.89 1.32
N ARG A 94 22.28 29.41 2.22
CA ARG A 94 22.03 29.48 3.67
C ARG A 94 21.85 30.90 4.16
N GLN A 95 22.67 31.84 3.67
CA GLN A 95 22.53 33.25 4.02
C GLN A 95 21.18 33.80 3.56
N LEU A 96 20.77 33.54 2.32
CA LEU A 96 19.48 33.99 1.80
C LEU A 96 18.29 33.43 2.61
N LEU A 97 18.37 32.18 3.07
CA LEU A 97 17.35 31.59 3.94
C LEU A 97 17.33 32.23 5.34
N LEU A 98 18.48 32.54 5.91
CA LEU A 98 18.57 33.26 7.19
C LEU A 98 18.06 34.71 7.08
N ASP A 99 18.21 35.32 5.91
CA ASP A 99 17.70 36.66 5.60
C ASP A 99 16.22 36.65 5.17
N GLU A 100 15.52 35.50 5.29
CA GLU A 100 14.11 35.28 4.88
C GLU A 100 13.82 35.49 3.38
N LYS A 101 14.86 35.52 2.54
CA LYS A 101 14.78 35.71 1.07
C LYS A 101 14.56 34.40 0.33
N ASN A 102 13.42 33.75 0.60
CA ASN A 102 13.12 32.41 0.10
C ASN A 102 13.08 32.31 -1.44
N LEU A 103 12.54 33.31 -2.13
CA LEU A 103 12.46 33.32 -3.59
C LEU A 103 13.84 33.41 -4.24
N GLU A 104 14.70 34.28 -3.73
CA GLU A 104 16.08 34.43 -4.22
C GLU A 104 16.90 33.16 -3.98
N ALA A 105 16.70 32.51 -2.82
CA ALA A 105 17.33 31.23 -2.51
C ALA A 105 16.87 30.12 -3.48
N GLN A 106 15.57 30.03 -3.75
CA GLN A 106 15.02 29.05 -4.69
C GLN A 106 15.53 29.27 -6.11
N GLU A 107 15.55 30.51 -6.60
CA GLU A 107 16.08 30.81 -7.93
C GLU A 107 17.56 30.41 -8.08
N LEU A 108 18.35 30.61 -7.02
CA LEU A 108 19.76 30.24 -7.03
C LEU A 108 19.94 28.71 -7.05
N ILE A 109 19.13 27.97 -6.28
CA ILE A 109 19.08 26.50 -6.29
C ILE A 109 18.70 26.00 -7.69
N ASP A 110 17.66 26.57 -8.29
CA ASP A 110 17.18 26.12 -9.60
C ASP A 110 18.18 26.34 -10.72
N LYS A 111 18.93 27.45 -10.66
CA LYS A 111 19.94 27.78 -11.66
C LYS A 111 21.25 27.00 -11.48
N ARG A 112 21.59 26.58 -10.26
CA ARG A 112 22.97 26.15 -9.92
C ARG A 112 23.08 24.78 -9.27
N CYS A 113 22.02 24.25 -8.68
CA CYS A 113 22.02 22.96 -7.99
C CYS A 113 21.41 21.85 -8.84
N TRP A 114 20.32 22.13 -9.57
CA TRP A 114 19.70 21.14 -10.45
C TRP A 114 20.41 21.10 -11.80
N ASP A 115 20.75 19.89 -12.27
CA ASP A 115 21.14 19.69 -13.66
C ASP A 115 19.88 19.62 -14.53
N LEU A 116 19.91 20.26 -15.71
CA LEU A 116 18.73 20.50 -16.58
C LEU A 116 18.12 19.20 -17.19
N GLY A 117 18.62 18.03 -16.79
CA GLY A 117 18.16 16.71 -17.22
C GLY A 117 17.00 16.10 -16.41
N MET A 118 16.45 16.81 -15.41
CA MET A 118 15.38 16.28 -14.53
C MET A 118 13.96 16.27 -15.16
N ASN A 119 13.84 16.39 -16.49
CA ASN A 119 12.55 16.34 -17.20
C ASN A 119 12.07 14.91 -17.51
N VAL A 120 12.71 13.89 -16.97
CA VAL A 120 12.36 12.49 -17.21
C VAL A 120 12.18 11.79 -15.88
N ILE A 121 10.93 11.69 -15.42
CA ILE A 121 10.33 10.56 -14.69
C ILE A 121 8.86 10.87 -14.35
N CYS A 122 8.45 12.14 -14.16
CA CYS A 122 7.13 12.44 -13.59
C CYS A 122 6.01 12.88 -14.54
N HIS A 123 6.25 13.11 -15.85
CA HIS A 123 5.16 13.55 -16.75
C HIS A 123 4.28 12.40 -17.28
N TRP A 124 4.70 11.14 -17.15
CA TRP A 124 3.99 10.00 -17.77
C TRP A 124 3.16 9.14 -16.80
N LEU A 125 3.17 9.41 -15.49
CA LEU A 125 2.36 8.66 -14.51
C LEU A 125 1.14 9.43 -13.97
N ILE A 126 0.91 10.68 -14.42
CA ILE A 126 -0.26 11.50 -14.05
C ILE A 126 -0.97 12.03 -15.32
N SER A 127 -1.00 11.22 -16.37
CA SER A 127 -1.82 11.49 -17.55
C SER A 127 -2.52 10.21 -17.99
N TYR A 128 -3.40 9.76 -17.10
CA TYR A 128 -4.69 9.19 -17.47
C TYR A 128 -5.76 10.12 -16.91
#